data_AF-A0A1H3E7V5-F1
#
_entry.id   AF-A0A1H3E7V5-F1
#
_cell.length_a   1.000
_cell.length_b   1.000
_cell.length_c   1.000
_cell.angle_alpha   90.00
_cell.angle_beta   90.00
_cell.angle_gamma   90.00
#
_symmetry.space_group_name_H-M   'P 1'
#
loop_
_entity.id
_entity.type
_entity.pdbx_description
1 polymer ?
#
loop_
_entity_poly.entity_id
_entity_poly.type
_entity_poly.pdbx_seq_one_letter_code
_entity_poly.pdbx_strand_id
1 'polypeptide(L)'
;MQVLGLCRFSYPALGGFQVGHDTTADRIAYLYDPARLEERFRLFETVALPCLMAQTDPDFEMIVLVGDRFPPVHLERLKALLAPLPQARIVVEPPRPHREVMKEILNKARHARSEPCVQFRFDDDDAIAVDFVAKLRKAVDDAAPLLVQHKSVALDWNKGYVAEFGADGIAATPSFRPFYTAALAMFVNAGCPLTIMNFAHDKLPRFMPALSFPDPAMYVRGHNGFNDSRQKNARAVDLSPLSPEEEILFKDRFAIDIDTVRRVFAKG
;
A
#
# COMPACT_ATOMS: atom_id res chain seq x y z
N MET A 1 -14.65 2.87 14.72
CA MET A 1 -14.82 2.88 13.25
C MET A 1 -13.84 1.89 12.65
N GLN A 2 -14.26 1.03 11.73
CA GLN A 2 -13.37 0.05 11.08
C GLN A 2 -12.37 0.72 10.13
N VAL A 3 -11.11 0.25 10.11
CA VAL A 3 -10.05 0.68 9.18
C VAL A 3 -9.58 -0.51 8.35
N LEU A 4 -9.74 -0.44 7.03
CA LEU A 4 -9.51 -1.54 6.10
C LEU A 4 -8.40 -1.20 5.08
N GLY A 5 -7.29 -1.93 5.14
CA GLY A 5 -6.23 -1.91 4.14
C GLY A 5 -6.43 -2.99 3.09
N LEU A 6 -6.04 -2.70 1.85
CA LEU A 6 -5.96 -3.68 0.77
C LEU A 6 -4.60 -3.61 0.09
N CYS A 7 -3.88 -4.73 0.16
CA CYS A 7 -2.63 -4.97 -0.53
C CYS A 7 -2.81 -6.01 -1.61
N ARG A 8 -2.35 -5.71 -2.83
CA ARG A 8 -2.38 -6.63 -3.98
C ARG A 8 -1.00 -7.24 -4.16
N PHE A 9 -0.74 -8.38 -3.54
CA PHE A 9 0.57 -9.03 -3.61
C PHE A 9 0.69 -9.84 -4.91
N SER A 10 1.23 -9.22 -5.96
CA SER A 10 1.39 -9.84 -7.29
C SER A 10 0.11 -10.50 -7.82
N TYR A 11 -1.06 -9.91 -7.55
CA TYR A 11 -2.35 -10.44 -8.02
C TYR A 11 -2.56 -10.18 -9.53
N PRO A 12 -2.83 -11.22 -10.34
CA PRO A 12 -2.97 -11.13 -11.80
C PRO A 12 -4.33 -10.56 -12.26
N ALA A 13 -4.69 -9.35 -11.80
CA ALA A 13 -5.94 -8.72 -12.18
C ALA A 13 -6.05 -8.46 -13.70
N LEU A 14 -7.28 -8.44 -14.23
CA LEU A 14 -7.55 -8.00 -15.59
C LEU A 14 -7.73 -6.48 -15.60
N GLY A 15 -6.75 -5.77 -16.19
CA GLY A 15 -6.66 -4.31 -16.12
C GLY A 15 -6.09 -3.82 -14.78
N GLY A 16 -5.99 -2.49 -14.62
CA GLY A 16 -5.41 -1.90 -13.41
C GLY A 16 -3.88 -1.87 -13.35
N PHE A 17 -3.22 -2.26 -14.44
CA PHE A 17 -1.77 -2.17 -14.65
C PHE A 17 -1.46 -1.32 -15.89
N GLN A 18 -0.29 -0.68 -15.92
CA GLN A 18 0.21 0.03 -17.10
C GLN A 18 0.83 -0.94 -18.12
N VAL A 19 1.36 -2.07 -17.64
CA VAL A 19 1.87 -3.18 -18.46
C VAL A 19 0.70 -4.06 -18.88
N GLY A 20 0.43 -4.07 -20.19
CA GLY A 20 -0.53 -4.97 -20.81
C GLY A 20 0.13 -6.31 -21.14
N HIS A 21 -0.64 -7.38 -21.08
CA HIS A 21 -0.27 -8.69 -21.60
C HIS A 21 -1.43 -9.19 -22.46
N ASP A 22 -1.12 -9.88 -23.56
CA ASP A 22 -2.12 -10.36 -24.52
C ASP A 22 -3.03 -11.42 -23.91
N THR A 23 -2.49 -12.27 -23.02
CA THR A 23 -3.26 -13.29 -22.32
C THR A 23 -3.12 -13.22 -20.80
N THR A 24 -4.08 -13.85 -20.10
CA THR A 24 -4.01 -14.02 -18.63
C THR A 24 -2.85 -14.93 -18.23
N ALA A 25 -2.48 -15.90 -19.07
CA ALA A 25 -1.35 -16.79 -18.82
C ALA A 25 -0.02 -16.01 -18.84
N ASP A 26 0.17 -15.14 -19.83
CA ASP A 26 1.38 -14.31 -19.95
C ASP A 26 1.51 -13.34 -18.77
N ARG A 27 0.41 -12.76 -18.30
CA ARG A 27 0.42 -11.93 -17.08
C ARG A 27 0.85 -12.71 -15.86
N ILE A 28 0.35 -13.94 -15.70
CA ILE A 28 0.70 -14.79 -14.57
C ILE A 28 2.17 -15.20 -14.64
N ALA A 29 2.65 -15.59 -15.82
CA ALA A 29 4.06 -15.92 -16.04
C ALA A 29 4.96 -14.72 -15.73
N TYR A 30 4.59 -13.51 -16.16
CA TYR A 30 5.32 -12.29 -15.85
C TYR A 30 5.33 -11.97 -14.35
N LEU A 31 4.16 -12.00 -13.69
CA LEU A 31 4.05 -11.66 -12.27
C LEU A 31 4.74 -12.69 -11.38
N TYR A 32 4.74 -13.96 -11.77
CA TYR A 32 5.31 -15.07 -11.01
C TYR A 32 6.69 -15.50 -11.50
N ASP A 33 7.33 -14.68 -12.34
CA ASP A 33 8.75 -14.84 -12.64
C ASP A 33 9.54 -14.91 -11.31
N PRO A 34 10.42 -15.92 -11.13
CA PRO A 34 11.11 -16.13 -9.86
C PRO A 34 11.92 -14.92 -9.38
N ALA A 35 12.61 -14.22 -10.29
CA ALA A 35 13.42 -13.06 -9.91
C ALA A 35 12.53 -11.89 -9.48
N ARG A 36 11.42 -11.68 -10.19
CA ARG A 36 10.42 -10.68 -9.83
C ARG A 36 9.78 -10.97 -8.47
N LEU A 37 9.33 -12.19 -8.23
CA LEU A 37 8.73 -12.56 -6.95
C LEU A 37 9.72 -12.41 -5.80
N GLU A 38 10.96 -12.82 -5.99
CA GLU A 38 12.00 -12.67 -4.98
C GLU A 38 12.22 -11.19 -4.62
N GLU A 39 12.30 -10.28 -5.60
CA GLU A 39 12.36 -8.83 -5.32
C GLU A 39 11.12 -8.33 -4.58
N ARG A 40 9.90 -8.76 -4.96
CA ARG A 40 8.67 -8.39 -4.22
C ARG A 40 8.71 -8.86 -2.77
N PHE A 41 9.18 -10.07 -2.51
CA PHE A 41 9.30 -10.56 -1.14
C PHE A 41 10.32 -9.79 -0.33
N ARG A 42 11.48 -9.42 -0.91
CA ARG A 42 12.48 -8.58 -0.23
C ARG A 42 11.89 -7.22 0.14
N LEU A 43 11.24 -6.55 -0.81
CA LEU A 43 10.57 -5.27 -0.55
C LEU A 43 9.47 -5.41 0.49
N PHE A 44 8.64 -6.44 0.40
CA PHE A 44 7.57 -6.64 1.36
C PHE A 44 8.09 -6.91 2.77
N GLU A 45 9.08 -7.79 2.93
CA GLU A 45 9.59 -8.18 4.24
C GLU A 45 10.44 -7.08 4.90
N THR A 46 11.13 -6.23 4.14
CA THR A 46 12.00 -5.18 4.70
C THR A 46 11.40 -3.78 4.69
N VAL A 47 10.37 -3.53 3.87
CA VAL A 47 9.80 -2.18 3.68
C VAL A 47 8.33 -2.14 4.09
N ALA A 48 7.48 -2.92 3.44
CA ALA A 48 6.03 -2.75 3.56
C ALA A 48 5.45 -3.39 4.84
N LEU A 49 5.92 -4.59 5.21
CA LEU A 49 5.42 -5.30 6.38
C LEU A 49 5.81 -4.66 7.72
N PRO A 50 7.07 -4.18 7.93
CA PRO A 50 7.49 -3.63 9.21
C PRO A 50 6.61 -2.48 9.71
N CYS A 51 6.22 -1.55 8.82
CA CYS A 51 5.41 -0.40 9.23
C CYS A 51 3.99 -0.78 9.65
N LEU A 52 3.44 -1.88 9.10
CA LEU A 52 2.14 -2.41 9.50
C LEU A 52 2.23 -3.08 10.89
N MET A 53 3.30 -3.85 11.12
CA MET A 53 3.55 -4.47 12.43
C MET A 53 3.79 -3.44 13.54
N ALA A 54 4.42 -2.32 13.19
CA ALA A 54 4.78 -1.26 14.13
C ALA A 54 3.67 -0.21 14.32
N GLN A 55 2.46 -0.40 13.78
CA GLN A 55 1.38 0.58 13.96
C GLN A 55 1.09 0.82 15.46
N THR A 56 1.10 2.09 15.88
CA THR A 56 0.81 2.50 17.26
C THR A 56 -0.65 2.29 17.65
N ASP A 57 -1.55 2.29 16.65
CA ASP A 57 -2.92 1.83 16.78
C ASP A 57 -3.09 0.49 16.04
N PRO A 58 -3.23 -0.64 16.76
CA PRO A 58 -3.33 -1.96 16.16
C PRO A 58 -4.73 -2.30 15.63
N ASP A 59 -5.74 -1.43 15.83
CA ASP A 59 -7.13 -1.66 15.43
C ASP A 59 -7.34 -1.34 13.94
N PHE A 60 -6.80 -2.20 13.09
CA PHE A 60 -7.03 -2.19 11.64
C PHE A 60 -7.09 -3.62 11.10
N GLU A 61 -7.53 -3.76 9.86
CA GLU A 61 -7.41 -5.02 9.12
C GLU A 61 -6.64 -4.78 7.83
N MET A 62 -5.84 -5.78 7.43
CA MET A 62 -5.11 -5.78 6.17
C MET A 62 -5.52 -6.99 5.35
N ILE A 63 -6.04 -6.75 4.15
CA ILE A 63 -6.32 -7.81 3.20
C ILE A 63 -5.13 -7.91 2.25
N VAL A 64 -4.48 -9.06 2.22
CA VAL A 64 -3.42 -9.37 1.25
C VAL A 64 -4.00 -10.28 0.17
N LEU A 65 -4.23 -9.73 -1.01
CA LEU A 65 -4.83 -10.44 -2.13
C LEU A 65 -3.75 -11.07 -3.03
N VAL A 66 -3.88 -12.37 -3.27
CA VAL A 66 -3.06 -13.15 -4.21
C VAL A 66 -3.93 -13.90 -5.23
N GLY A 67 -3.30 -14.40 -6.30
CA GLY A 67 -3.99 -15.19 -7.32
C GLY A 67 -4.21 -16.65 -6.89
N ASP A 68 -5.24 -17.30 -7.43
CA ASP A 68 -5.51 -18.73 -7.26
C ASP A 68 -4.39 -19.66 -7.75
N ARG A 69 -3.56 -19.16 -8.67
CA ARG A 69 -2.35 -19.83 -9.17
C ARG A 69 -1.05 -19.34 -8.53
N PHE A 70 -1.12 -18.63 -7.40
CA PHE A 70 0.07 -18.18 -6.69
C PHE A 70 0.93 -19.39 -6.28
N PRO A 71 2.26 -19.40 -6.54
CA PRO A 71 3.05 -20.60 -6.35
C PRO A 71 3.03 -21.08 -4.88
N PRO A 72 2.81 -22.38 -4.60
CA PRO A 72 2.63 -22.87 -3.22
C PRO A 72 3.77 -22.52 -2.26
N VAL A 73 5.03 -22.63 -2.72
CA VAL A 73 6.21 -22.29 -1.89
C VAL A 73 6.20 -20.81 -1.48
N HIS A 74 5.81 -19.92 -2.40
CA HIS A 74 5.69 -18.49 -2.13
C HIS A 74 4.47 -18.18 -1.25
N LEU A 75 3.37 -18.92 -1.39
CA LEU A 75 2.21 -18.79 -0.51
C LEU A 75 2.56 -19.15 0.94
N GLU A 76 3.31 -20.23 1.16
CA GLU A 76 3.78 -20.60 2.49
C GLU A 76 4.74 -19.57 3.08
N ARG A 77 5.66 -19.00 2.26
CA ARG A 77 6.50 -17.87 2.68
C ARG A 77 5.65 -16.67 3.09
N LEU A 78 4.64 -16.30 2.30
CA LEU A 78 3.75 -15.17 2.60
C LEU A 78 2.96 -15.39 3.91
N LYS A 79 2.44 -16.61 4.12
CA LYS A 79 1.79 -16.99 5.39
C LYS A 79 2.73 -16.86 6.58
N ALA A 80 3.97 -17.34 6.45
CA ALA A 80 4.96 -17.26 7.51
C ALA A 80 5.33 -15.80 7.85
N LEU A 81 5.48 -14.94 6.82
CA LEU A 81 5.74 -13.51 7.02
C LEU A 81 4.57 -12.80 7.72
N LEU A 82 3.32 -13.17 7.40
CA LEU A 82 2.13 -12.54 7.97
C LEU A 82 1.71 -13.12 9.32
N ALA A 83 2.25 -14.27 9.75
CA ALA A 83 1.87 -14.92 11.00
C ALA A 83 1.98 -14.02 12.25
N PRO A 84 2.96 -13.10 12.37
CA PRO A 84 3.06 -12.17 13.49
C PRO A 84 2.07 -10.98 13.43
N LEU A 85 1.34 -10.80 12.31
CA LEU A 85 0.42 -9.68 12.08
C LEU A 85 -1.04 -10.17 12.09
N PRO A 86 -1.70 -10.27 13.27
CA PRO A 86 -3.06 -10.81 13.38
C PRO A 86 -4.13 -10.00 12.63
N GLN A 87 -3.84 -8.73 12.32
CA GLN A 87 -4.68 -7.85 11.50
C GLN A 87 -4.75 -8.30 10.04
N ALA A 88 -3.76 -9.07 9.56
CA ALA A 88 -3.63 -9.45 8.18
C ALA A 88 -4.30 -10.79 7.87
N ARG A 89 -4.99 -10.86 6.74
CA ARG A 89 -5.48 -12.12 6.17
C ARG A 89 -5.21 -12.20 4.68
N ILE A 90 -4.91 -13.41 4.22
CA ILE A 90 -4.74 -13.68 2.79
C ILE A 90 -6.11 -13.98 2.17
N VAL A 91 -6.40 -13.31 1.05
CA VAL A 91 -7.54 -13.63 0.18
C VAL A 91 -7.00 -14.15 -1.13
N VAL A 92 -7.60 -15.24 -1.63
CA VAL A 92 -7.21 -15.90 -2.87
C VAL A 92 -8.37 -15.75 -3.86
N GLU A 93 -8.08 -15.21 -5.05
CA GLU A 93 -9.07 -15.05 -6.12
C GLU A 93 -8.47 -15.46 -7.47
N PRO A 94 -9.28 -15.98 -8.41
CA PRO A 94 -8.85 -16.10 -9.79
C PRO A 94 -8.62 -14.71 -10.43
N PRO A 95 -7.90 -14.63 -11.57
CA PRO A 95 -7.84 -13.42 -12.38
C PRO A 95 -9.24 -12.89 -12.72
N ARG A 96 -9.56 -11.68 -12.26
CA ARG A 96 -10.87 -11.02 -12.47
C ARG A 96 -10.68 -9.55 -12.87
N PRO A 97 -11.70 -8.88 -13.46
CA PRO A 97 -11.65 -7.45 -13.72
C PRO A 97 -11.28 -6.66 -12.46
N HIS A 98 -10.16 -5.94 -12.54
CA HIS A 98 -9.49 -5.35 -11.37
C HIS A 98 -10.45 -4.53 -10.50
N ARG A 99 -11.21 -3.60 -11.07
CA ARG A 99 -12.10 -2.74 -10.26
C ARG A 99 -13.21 -3.54 -9.58
N GLU A 100 -13.71 -4.60 -10.20
CA GLU A 100 -14.86 -5.35 -9.68
C GLU A 100 -14.47 -6.17 -8.46
N VAL A 101 -13.42 -6.99 -8.59
CA VAL A 101 -12.95 -7.86 -7.50
C VAL A 101 -12.51 -7.05 -6.28
N MET A 102 -11.81 -5.93 -6.48
CA MET A 102 -11.32 -5.12 -5.35
C MET A 102 -12.47 -4.44 -4.59
N LYS A 103 -13.47 -3.92 -5.31
CA LYS A 103 -14.69 -3.36 -4.70
C LYS A 103 -15.45 -4.42 -3.91
N GLU A 104 -15.58 -5.61 -4.48
CA GLU A 104 -16.30 -6.72 -3.86
C GLU A 104 -15.61 -7.16 -2.57
N ILE A 105 -14.28 -7.37 -2.59
CA ILE A 105 -13.48 -7.75 -1.43
C ILE A 105 -13.64 -6.73 -0.30
N LEU A 106 -13.43 -5.43 -0.59
CA LEU A 106 -13.55 -4.38 0.42
C LEU A 106 -14.97 -4.27 0.99
N ASN A 107 -15.99 -4.41 0.15
CA ASN A 107 -17.38 -4.34 0.60
C ASN A 107 -17.78 -5.57 1.44
N LYS A 108 -17.27 -6.77 1.12
CA LYS A 108 -17.47 -8.00 1.90
C LYS A 108 -16.73 -7.97 3.24
N ALA A 109 -15.58 -7.29 3.29
CA ALA A 109 -14.77 -7.16 4.49
C ALA A 109 -15.33 -6.20 5.53
N ARG A 110 -16.31 -5.36 5.17
CA ARG A 110 -16.94 -4.43 6.13
C ARG A 110 -17.70 -5.21 7.20
N HIS A 111 -17.46 -4.90 8.48
CA HIS A 111 -18.18 -5.50 9.60
C HIS A 111 -19.69 -5.27 9.50
N ALA A 112 -20.08 -4.01 9.22
CA ALA A 112 -21.47 -3.63 9.01
C ALA A 112 -21.56 -2.61 7.87
N ARG A 113 -22.45 -2.89 6.91
CA ARG A 113 -22.73 -1.96 5.80
C ARG A 113 -23.45 -0.69 6.27
N SER A 114 -24.13 -0.75 7.42
CA SER A 114 -24.83 0.36 8.07
C SER A 114 -23.91 1.28 8.89
N GLU A 115 -22.63 0.94 9.02
CA GLU A 115 -21.64 1.73 9.75
C GLU A 115 -20.58 2.31 8.80
N PRO A 116 -19.99 3.47 9.11
CA PRO A 116 -18.89 4.00 8.34
C PRO A 116 -17.60 3.17 8.53
N CYS A 117 -16.76 3.16 7.51
CA CYS A 117 -15.41 2.60 7.58
C CYS A 117 -14.44 3.51 6.83
N VAL A 118 -13.16 3.42 7.16
CA VAL A 118 -12.10 4.00 6.33
C VAL A 118 -11.38 2.88 5.57
N GLN A 119 -11.08 3.15 4.30
CA GLN A 119 -10.37 2.22 3.43
C GLN A 119 -9.09 2.87 2.93
N PHE A 120 -7.99 2.12 2.88
CA PHE A 120 -6.73 2.59 2.30
C PHE A 120 -6.14 1.53 1.36
N ARG A 121 -5.30 1.99 0.43
CA ARG A 121 -4.52 1.12 -0.46
C ARG A 121 -3.14 0.96 0.13
N PHE A 122 -2.55 -0.22 -0.07
CA PHE A 122 -1.21 -0.48 0.41
C PHE A 122 -0.45 -1.30 -0.62
N ASP A 123 0.53 -0.70 -1.30
CA ASP A 123 1.37 -1.42 -2.24
C ASP A 123 2.47 -2.16 -1.46
N ASP A 124 2.82 -3.39 -1.87
CA ASP A 124 3.75 -4.30 -1.17
C ASP A 124 5.23 -3.88 -1.22
N ASP A 125 5.52 -2.69 -1.74
CA ASP A 125 6.82 -2.03 -1.80
C ASP A 125 6.84 -0.60 -1.24
N ASP A 126 5.72 -0.16 -0.64
CA ASP A 126 5.60 1.14 0.01
C ASP A 126 5.54 0.96 1.53
N ALA A 127 5.91 2.01 2.27
CA ALA A 127 5.69 2.10 3.71
C ALA A 127 4.84 3.33 4.06
N ILE A 128 4.12 3.22 5.16
CA ILE A 128 3.37 4.31 5.79
C ILE A 128 3.94 4.57 7.19
N ALA A 129 3.72 5.76 7.71
CA ALA A 129 4.16 6.06 9.06
C ALA A 129 3.59 5.09 10.12
N VAL A 130 4.37 4.79 11.16
CA VAL A 130 3.96 3.91 12.28
C VAL A 130 2.74 4.42 13.07
N ASP A 131 2.30 5.67 12.89
CA ASP A 131 1.10 6.20 13.52
C ASP A 131 -0.02 6.53 12.52
N PHE A 132 0.06 6.00 11.29
CA PHE A 132 -0.91 6.28 10.23
C PHE A 132 -2.35 5.94 10.66
N VAL A 133 -2.59 4.77 11.26
CA VAL A 133 -3.95 4.38 11.70
C VAL A 133 -4.47 5.31 12.80
N ALA A 134 -3.62 5.68 13.77
CA ALA A 134 -3.98 6.61 14.84
C ALA A 134 -4.32 8.00 14.28
N LYS A 135 -3.49 8.51 13.36
CA LYS A 135 -3.74 9.79 12.67
C LYS A 135 -5.00 9.75 11.81
N LEU A 136 -5.27 8.62 11.18
CA LEU A 136 -6.45 8.43 10.35
C LEU A 136 -7.75 8.49 11.16
N ARG A 137 -7.79 7.84 12.33
CA ARG A 137 -8.91 7.93 13.26
C ARG A 137 -9.09 9.33 13.80
N LYS A 138 -7.99 9.95 14.24
CA LYS A 138 -8.02 11.34 14.69
C LYS A 138 -8.58 12.29 13.62
N ALA A 139 -8.13 12.15 12.37
CA ALA A 139 -8.63 12.96 11.26
C ALA A 139 -10.12 12.75 11.01
N VAL A 140 -10.63 11.53 11.20
CA VAL A 140 -12.07 11.25 11.12
C VAL A 140 -12.83 11.93 12.25
N ASP A 141 -12.36 11.80 13.48
CA ASP A 141 -13.04 12.37 14.64
C ASP A 141 -13.06 13.90 14.57
N ASP A 142 -11.93 14.52 14.25
CA ASP A 142 -11.80 15.97 14.11
C ASP A 142 -12.67 16.52 12.96
N ALA A 143 -12.88 15.73 11.90
CA ALA A 143 -13.65 16.13 10.72
C ALA A 143 -15.10 15.59 10.71
N ALA A 144 -15.57 14.96 11.79
CA ALA A 144 -16.86 14.27 11.82
C ALA A 144 -18.03 15.12 11.29
N PRO A 145 -18.17 16.43 11.62
CA PRO A 145 -19.26 17.26 11.09
C PRO A 145 -19.26 17.40 9.56
N LEU A 146 -18.09 17.34 8.92
CA LEU A 146 -17.97 17.32 7.45
C LEU A 146 -18.31 15.92 6.92
N LEU A 147 -17.72 14.87 7.52
CA LEU A 147 -17.83 13.50 7.02
C LEU A 147 -19.28 13.00 6.97
N VAL A 148 -20.10 13.33 7.97
CA VAL A 148 -21.51 12.91 8.03
C VAL A 148 -22.37 13.46 6.88
N GLN A 149 -21.95 14.58 6.26
CA GLN A 149 -22.68 15.22 5.16
C GLN A 149 -22.39 14.60 3.79
N HIS A 150 -21.42 13.69 3.70
CA HIS A 150 -20.93 13.15 2.44
C HIS A 150 -20.94 11.62 2.41
N LYS A 151 -21.14 11.05 1.22
CA LYS A 151 -21.09 9.59 0.99
C LYS A 151 -19.67 9.03 1.15
N SER A 152 -18.67 9.84 0.84
CA SER A 152 -17.25 9.52 0.98
C SER A 152 -16.43 10.81 1.04
N VAL A 153 -15.25 10.74 1.65
CA VAL A 153 -14.29 11.85 1.74
C VAL A 153 -12.87 11.26 1.63
N ALA A 154 -11.98 11.93 0.89
CA ALA A 154 -10.58 11.54 0.82
C ALA A 154 -9.78 12.13 1.98
N LEU A 155 -8.90 11.33 2.58
CA LEU A 155 -8.00 11.71 3.67
C LEU A 155 -6.56 11.42 3.20
N ASP A 156 -5.75 12.47 3.04
CA ASP A 156 -4.46 12.42 2.36
C ASP A 156 -3.34 12.99 3.24
N TRP A 157 -2.20 12.32 3.27
CA TRP A 157 -0.96 12.86 3.83
C TRP A 157 0.09 12.99 2.74
N ASN A 158 0.40 14.23 2.39
CA ASN A 158 1.04 14.56 1.10
C ASN A 158 2.58 14.63 1.14
N LYS A 159 3.22 14.43 2.29
CA LYS A 159 4.69 14.45 2.43
C LYS A 159 5.25 13.09 2.80
N GLY A 160 6.39 12.76 2.23
CA GLY A 160 7.06 11.48 2.43
C GLY A 160 8.41 11.45 1.75
N TYR A 161 8.84 10.26 1.36
CA TYR A 161 10.05 10.02 0.58
C TYR A 161 9.74 9.17 -0.65
N VAL A 162 10.55 9.33 -1.69
CA VAL A 162 10.72 8.30 -2.73
C VAL A 162 12.06 7.63 -2.45
N ALA A 163 12.11 6.30 -2.46
CA ALA A 163 13.33 5.57 -2.10
C ALA A 163 13.58 4.35 -3.00
N GLU A 164 14.84 4.11 -3.36
CA GLU A 164 15.35 2.85 -3.91
C GLU A 164 16.01 2.04 -2.77
N PHE A 165 15.86 0.72 -2.82
CA PHE A 165 16.38 -0.22 -1.82
C PHE A 165 17.32 -1.21 -2.50
N GLY A 166 18.47 -1.49 -1.88
CA GLY A 166 19.48 -2.37 -2.46
C GLY A 166 20.53 -2.86 -1.47
N ALA A 167 21.50 -3.63 -1.98
CA ALA A 167 22.58 -4.20 -1.17
C ALA A 167 23.48 -3.14 -0.50
N ASP A 168 23.59 -1.95 -1.12
CA ASP A 168 24.33 -0.81 -0.57
C ASP A 168 23.51 -0.01 0.48
N GLY A 169 22.21 -0.30 0.61
CA GLY A 169 21.31 0.33 1.57
C GLY A 169 20.13 1.01 0.90
N ILE A 170 19.84 2.24 1.33
CA ILE A 170 18.68 3.02 0.89
C ILE A 170 19.18 4.33 0.28
N ALA A 171 18.68 4.66 -0.90
CA ALA A 171 18.82 5.99 -1.50
C ALA A 171 17.44 6.62 -1.60
N ALA A 172 17.27 7.84 -1.07
CA ALA A 172 15.98 8.49 -1.00
C ALA A 172 16.06 9.98 -1.36
N THR A 173 14.87 10.56 -1.58
CA THR A 173 14.69 12.00 -1.68
C THR A 173 13.35 12.40 -1.05
N PRO A 174 13.28 13.52 -0.31
CA PRO A 174 12.01 14.04 0.19
C PRO A 174 11.00 14.26 -0.93
N SER A 175 9.73 14.00 -0.65
CA SER A 175 8.65 14.09 -1.61
C SER A 175 7.45 14.85 -1.07
N PHE A 176 6.89 15.71 -1.91
CA PHE A 176 5.57 16.30 -1.73
C PHE A 176 4.68 15.91 -2.91
N ARG A 177 3.68 15.07 -2.64
CA ARG A 177 2.76 14.55 -3.64
C ARG A 177 1.37 14.34 -3.03
N PRO A 178 0.44 15.30 -3.22
CA PRO A 178 -0.95 15.12 -2.80
C PRO A 178 -1.61 13.96 -3.54
N PHE A 179 -2.47 13.25 -2.81
CA PHE A 179 -3.26 12.12 -3.30
C PHE A 179 -2.38 11.04 -3.92
N TYR A 180 -1.24 10.74 -3.28
CA TYR A 180 -0.44 9.59 -3.68
C TYR A 180 -1.09 8.28 -3.23
N THR A 181 -0.67 7.11 -3.73
CA THR A 181 -1.26 5.85 -3.23
C THR A 181 -0.90 5.62 -1.76
N ALA A 182 0.36 5.83 -1.41
CA ALA A 182 0.85 5.69 -0.05
C ALA A 182 0.32 6.81 0.86
N ALA A 183 -0.05 6.47 2.09
CA ALA A 183 -0.66 7.35 3.08
C ALA A 183 -1.93 8.09 2.60
N LEU A 184 -2.72 7.45 1.74
CA LEU A 184 -4.02 7.92 1.27
C LEU A 184 -5.12 6.96 1.68
N ALA A 185 -6.20 7.52 2.20
CA ALA A 185 -7.38 6.80 2.61
C ALA A 185 -8.65 7.46 2.09
N MET A 186 -9.75 6.71 2.16
CA MET A 186 -11.09 7.16 1.84
C MET A 186 -12.03 6.77 2.97
N PHE A 187 -12.63 7.77 3.61
CA PHE A 187 -13.79 7.56 4.46
C PHE A 187 -14.97 7.14 3.58
N VAL A 188 -15.66 6.08 3.98
CA VAL A 188 -16.86 5.53 3.33
C VAL A 188 -17.98 5.55 4.34
N ASN A 189 -19.02 6.33 4.08
CA ASN A 189 -20.12 6.49 5.01
C ASN A 189 -21.02 5.23 5.05
N ALA A 190 -21.89 5.16 6.06
CA ALA A 190 -22.93 4.16 6.20
C ALA A 190 -23.76 4.03 4.90
N GLY A 191 -24.03 2.79 4.49
CA GLY A 191 -24.80 2.47 3.28
C GLY A 191 -24.10 2.74 1.95
N CYS A 192 -22.97 3.46 1.92
CA CYS A 192 -22.28 3.82 0.68
C CYS A 192 -21.66 2.59 -0.01
N PRO A 193 -21.97 2.28 -1.29
CA PRO A 193 -21.41 1.15 -2.02
C PRO A 193 -20.02 1.42 -2.62
N LEU A 194 -19.57 2.67 -2.60
CA LEU A 194 -18.28 3.05 -3.12
C LEU A 194 -17.16 2.55 -2.19
N THR A 195 -16.00 2.33 -2.79
CA THR A 195 -14.77 1.92 -2.13
C THR A 195 -13.63 2.80 -2.63
N ILE A 196 -12.50 2.80 -1.92
CA ILE A 196 -11.31 3.51 -2.39
C ILE A 196 -10.90 3.05 -3.80
N MET A 197 -11.23 1.82 -4.19
CA MET A 197 -10.87 1.20 -5.48
C MET A 197 -11.78 1.60 -6.65
N ASN A 198 -12.82 2.41 -6.41
CA ASN A 198 -13.64 2.97 -7.49
C ASN A 198 -12.89 4.00 -8.34
N PHE A 199 -11.93 4.72 -7.77
CA PHE A 199 -11.32 5.90 -8.37
C PHE A 199 -9.85 5.65 -8.71
N ALA A 200 -9.22 6.49 -9.52
CA ALA A 200 -7.75 6.59 -9.51
C ALA A 200 -7.35 7.45 -8.30
N HIS A 201 -6.23 7.16 -7.66
CA HIS A 201 -5.84 7.81 -6.39
C HIS A 201 -5.77 9.35 -6.56
N ASP A 202 -5.14 9.80 -7.64
CA ASP A 202 -4.98 11.21 -8.03
C ASP A 202 -6.28 11.91 -8.46
N LYS A 203 -7.34 11.15 -8.69
CA LYS A 203 -8.65 11.67 -9.15
C LYS A 203 -9.70 11.72 -8.06
N LEU A 204 -9.43 11.21 -6.85
CA LEU A 204 -10.40 11.27 -5.73
C LEU A 204 -10.99 12.67 -5.52
N PRO A 205 -10.21 13.78 -5.51
CA PRO A 205 -10.76 15.12 -5.26
C PRO A 205 -11.74 15.62 -6.32
N ARG A 206 -11.84 14.95 -7.48
CA ARG A 206 -12.83 15.28 -8.51
C ARG A 206 -14.23 14.78 -8.18
N PHE A 207 -14.35 13.84 -7.24
CA PHE A 207 -15.59 13.10 -6.96
C PHE A 207 -16.07 13.21 -5.51
N MET A 208 -15.23 13.73 -4.61
CA MET A 208 -15.55 13.89 -3.19
C MET A 208 -14.75 15.02 -2.56
N PRO A 209 -15.19 15.57 -1.42
CA PRO A 209 -14.35 16.43 -0.59
C PRO A 209 -13.06 15.71 -0.20
N ALA A 210 -12.00 16.49 -0.01
CA ALA A 210 -10.69 15.97 0.33
C ALA A 210 -10.05 16.80 1.43
N LEU A 211 -9.55 16.14 2.46
CA LEU A 211 -8.70 16.71 3.50
C LEU A 211 -7.28 16.26 3.26
N SER A 212 -6.34 17.19 3.17
CA SER A 212 -4.93 16.91 2.96
C SER A 212 -4.11 17.54 4.07
N PHE A 213 -3.34 16.72 4.77
CA PHE A 213 -2.62 17.09 5.99
C PHE A 213 -1.11 17.17 5.67
N PRO A 214 -0.45 18.31 5.98
CA PRO A 214 0.94 18.55 5.63
C PRO A 214 1.94 18.02 6.68
N ASP A 215 1.55 17.02 7.48
CA ASP A 215 2.41 16.38 8.47
C ASP A 215 3.73 15.92 7.85
N PRO A 216 4.85 15.97 8.60
CA PRO A 216 6.12 15.48 8.11
C PRO A 216 6.09 13.96 7.89
N ALA A 217 6.65 13.52 6.76
CA ALA A 217 7.06 12.13 6.46
C ALA A 217 6.01 11.06 6.84
N MET A 218 4.99 10.91 6.00
CA MET A 218 3.87 9.98 6.21
C MET A 218 3.93 8.73 5.33
N TYR A 219 4.77 8.74 4.30
CA TYR A 219 5.03 7.58 3.46
C TYR A 219 6.49 7.47 3.04
N VAL A 220 6.90 6.26 2.67
CA VAL A 220 8.02 5.99 1.78
C VAL A 220 7.45 5.25 0.59
N ARG A 221 7.62 5.81 -0.61
CA ARG A 221 7.21 5.15 -1.84
C ARG A 221 8.40 4.44 -2.46
N GLY A 222 8.28 3.13 -2.63
CA GLY A 222 9.31 2.30 -3.24
C GLY A 222 9.49 2.62 -4.71
N HIS A 223 10.73 2.87 -5.11
CA HIS A 223 11.17 3.05 -6.48
C HIS A 223 12.01 1.83 -6.86
N ASN A 224 11.56 1.08 -7.87
CA ASN A 224 12.21 -0.13 -8.33
C ASN A 224 11.92 -0.40 -9.82
N GLY A 225 12.64 -1.36 -10.40
CA GLY A 225 12.56 -1.68 -11.83
C GLY A 225 11.20 -2.22 -12.28
N PHE A 226 10.43 -2.81 -11.35
CA PHE A 226 9.13 -3.40 -11.64
C PHE A 226 7.94 -2.47 -11.38
N ASN A 227 8.17 -1.21 -10.99
CA ASN A 227 7.06 -0.26 -10.86
C ASN A 227 6.43 0.03 -12.23
N ASP A 228 5.13 -0.24 -12.36
CA ASP A 228 4.32 0.09 -13.54
C ASP A 228 4.49 1.53 -14.02
N SER A 229 4.60 2.49 -13.08
CA SER A 229 4.76 3.92 -13.39
C SER A 229 6.09 4.26 -14.09
N ARG A 230 7.07 3.35 -14.12
CA ARG A 230 8.37 3.53 -14.80
C ARG A 230 8.34 3.10 -16.27
N GLN A 231 7.39 2.27 -16.70
CA GLN A 231 7.45 1.64 -18.02
C GLN A 231 7.09 2.59 -19.19
N LYS A 232 6.65 3.82 -18.91
CA LYS A 232 6.41 4.86 -19.94
C LYS A 232 7.01 6.20 -19.52
N ASN A 233 8.18 6.56 -20.07
CA ASN A 233 8.80 7.89 -19.98
C ASN A 233 8.84 8.50 -18.55
N ALA A 234 9.16 7.70 -17.53
CA ALA A 234 9.30 8.23 -16.19
C ALA A 234 10.52 9.16 -16.11
N ARG A 235 10.33 10.32 -15.48
CA ARG A 235 11.46 11.21 -15.14
C ARG A 235 12.37 10.47 -14.17
N ALA A 236 13.67 10.59 -14.39
CA ALA A 236 14.66 10.18 -13.41
C ALA A 236 14.37 10.90 -12.08
N VAL A 237 14.33 10.13 -10.99
CA VAL A 237 14.24 10.67 -9.64
C VAL A 237 15.68 10.75 -9.14
N ASP A 238 16.10 11.93 -8.72
CA ASP A 238 17.42 12.12 -8.13
C ASP A 238 17.37 11.62 -6.68
N LEU A 239 18.16 10.59 -6.39
CA LEU A 239 18.17 9.89 -5.11
C LEU A 239 19.60 9.89 -4.55
N SER A 240 19.72 10.18 -3.27
CA SER A 240 20.99 10.18 -2.55
C SER A 240 20.95 9.13 -1.44
N PRO A 241 22.08 8.49 -1.11
CA PRO A 241 22.17 7.65 0.09
C PRO A 241 21.68 8.41 1.32
N LEU A 242 20.96 7.72 2.21
CA LEU A 242 20.48 8.32 3.45
C LEU A 242 21.64 8.88 4.28
N SER A 243 21.45 10.04 4.90
CA SER A 243 22.31 10.49 6.00
C SER A 243 22.07 9.65 7.27
N PRO A 244 22.99 9.66 8.26
CA PRO A 244 22.74 8.99 9.55
C PRO A 244 21.44 9.42 10.24
N GLU A 245 21.07 10.70 10.13
CA GLU A 245 19.81 11.22 10.66
C GLU A 245 18.59 10.68 9.90
N GLU A 246 18.70 10.54 8.58
CA GLU A 246 17.65 9.95 7.76
C GLU A 246 17.52 8.44 7.98
N GLU A 247 18.61 7.72 8.25
CA GLU A 247 18.56 6.31 8.65
C GLU A 247 17.76 6.13 9.94
N ILE A 248 18.00 6.99 10.95
CA ILE A 248 17.20 7.02 12.19
C ILE A 248 15.75 7.35 11.89
N LEU A 249 15.49 8.37 11.05
CA LEU A 249 14.13 8.74 10.66
C LEU A 249 13.42 7.58 9.97
N PHE A 250 14.06 6.86 9.06
CA PHE A 250 13.47 5.73 8.35
C PHE A 250 13.10 4.58 9.30
N LYS A 251 13.99 4.31 10.26
CA LYS A 251 13.76 3.30 11.30
C LYS A 251 12.62 3.69 12.22
N ASP A 252 12.61 4.91 12.75
CA ASP A 252 11.63 5.34 13.75
C ASP A 252 10.26 5.63 13.12
N ARG A 253 10.26 6.23 11.92
CA ARG A 253 9.02 6.68 11.28
C ARG A 253 8.33 5.60 10.48
N PHE A 254 9.08 4.70 9.86
CA PHE A 254 8.58 3.70 8.91
C PHE A 254 8.94 2.27 9.29
N ALA A 255 9.64 2.04 10.41
CA ALA A 255 10.15 0.73 10.80
C ALA A 255 11.07 0.07 9.75
N ILE A 256 11.72 0.88 8.90
CA ILE A 256 12.66 0.41 7.88
C ILE A 256 14.06 0.45 8.46
N ASP A 257 14.62 -0.72 8.73
CA ASP A 257 15.99 -0.86 9.24
C ASP A 257 16.97 -1.08 8.06
N ILE A 258 17.90 -0.13 7.87
CA ILE A 258 18.82 -0.15 6.72
C ILE A 258 19.74 -1.38 6.72
N ASP A 259 20.18 -1.85 7.88
CA ASP A 259 21.05 -3.04 7.97
C ASP A 259 20.28 -4.30 7.58
N THR A 260 18.98 -4.33 7.87
CA THR A 260 18.08 -5.38 7.38
C THR A 260 17.90 -5.33 5.88
N VAL A 261 17.72 -4.13 5.30
CA VAL A 261 17.68 -3.96 3.83
C VAL A 261 18.98 -4.47 3.20
N ARG A 262 20.15 -3.98 3.64
CA ARG A 262 21.46 -4.41 3.10
C ARG A 262 21.61 -5.93 3.15
N ARG A 263 21.32 -6.55 4.30
CA ARG A 263 21.46 -8.00 4.51
C ARG A 263 20.55 -8.83 3.62
N VAL A 264 19.31 -8.40 3.40
CA VAL A 264 18.33 -9.12 2.59
C VAL A 264 18.67 -8.98 1.10
N PHE A 265 19.02 -7.78 0.66
CA PHE A 265 19.34 -7.50 -0.74
C PHE A 265 20.73 -8.02 -1.17
N ALA A 266 21.65 -8.25 -0.24
CA ALA A 266 22.95 -8.88 -0.52
C ALA A 266 22.85 -10.38 -0.87
N LYS A 267 21.70 -11.03 -0.68
CA LYS A 267 21.46 -12.45 -1.02
C LYS A 267 21.05 -12.66 -2.49
N GLY A 268 21.28 -11.66 -3.36
CA GLY A 268 20.98 -11.68 -4.79
C GLY A 268 22.11 -12.23 -5.64
#